data_AF-A0A6V7J326-F1
#
_entry.id   AF-A0A6V7J326-F1
#
_cell.length_a   1.000
_cell.length_b   1.000
_cell.length_c   1.000
_cell.angle_alpha   90.00
_cell.angle_beta   90.00
_cell.angle_gamma   90.00
#
_symmetry.space_group_name_H-M   'P 1'
#
loop_
_entity.id
_entity.type
_entity.pdbx_description
1 polymer ?
#
loop_
_entity_poly.entity_id
_entity_poly.type
_entity_poly.pdbx_seq_one_letter_code
_entity_poly.pdbx_strand_id
1 'polypeptide(L)'
;MLRFFLRYLANNERLVQKLAESRPMRRAAQFVVYLWLRGKSLPGVQQMSSDPQQFATQLRSFARRYVEELKKGIEEAKQELKKK
;
A
#
# COMPACT_ATOMS: atom_id res chain seq x y z
N MET A 1 3.12 17.81 -7.31
CA MET A 1 2.98 18.27 -5.92
C MET A 1 3.44 17.25 -4.88
N LEU A 2 2.94 16.01 -4.86
CA LEU A 2 3.33 15.00 -3.86
C LEU A 2 4.85 14.78 -3.75
N ARG A 3 5.55 14.74 -4.89
CA ARG A 3 7.01 14.58 -4.95
C ARG A 3 7.76 15.72 -4.25
N PHE A 4 7.21 16.93 -4.24
CA PHE A 4 7.79 18.10 -3.60
C PHE A 4 7.60 18.04 -2.08
N PHE A 5 6.40 17.68 -1.62
CA PHE A 5 6.12 17.43 -0.21
C PHE A 5 6.96 16.29 0.36
N LEU A 6 7.08 15.17 -0.36
CA LEU A 6 7.93 14.04 0.03
C LEU A 6 9.40 14.43 0.12
N ARG A 7 9.88 15.28 -0.80
CA ARG A 7 11.27 15.77 -0.79
C ARG A 7 11.50 16.76 0.35
N TYR A 8 10.52 17.60 0.66
CA TYR A 8 10.56 18.52 1.80
C TYR A 8 10.55 17.78 3.14
N LEU A 9 9.70 16.74 3.25
CA LEU A 9 9.68 15.84 4.39
C LEU A 9 11.01 15.11 4.52
N ALA A 10 11.49 14.45 3.47
CA ALA A 10 12.73 13.68 3.49
C ALA A 10 13.98 14.54 3.77
N ASN A 11 14.00 15.80 3.33
CA ASN A 11 15.11 16.73 3.58
C ASN A 11 15.11 17.29 5.02
N ASN A 12 14.11 16.95 5.83
CA ASN A 12 13.94 17.43 7.19
C ASN A 12 13.84 16.22 8.14
N GLU A 13 14.98 15.58 8.39
CA GLU A 13 15.10 14.31 9.13
C GLU A 13 14.36 14.32 10.48
N ARG A 14 14.40 15.45 11.18
CA ARG A 14 13.73 15.65 12.47
C ARG A 14 12.21 15.63 12.36
N LEU A 15 11.65 16.12 11.26
CA LEU A 15 10.21 16.08 11.01
C LEU A 15 9.77 14.66 10.69
N VAL A 16 10.55 13.93 9.89
CA VAL A 16 10.30 12.52 9.56
C VAL A 16 10.33 11.66 10.80
N GLN A 17 11.31 11.85 11.70
CA GLN A 17 11.38 11.16 12.99
C GLN A 17 10.14 11.42 13.84
N LYS A 18 9.73 12.69 14.01
CA LYS A 18 8.50 13.01 14.76
C LYS A 18 7.24 12.41 14.15
N LEU A 19 7.16 12.35 12.82
CA LEU A 19 6.07 11.70 12.10
C LEU A 19 6.09 10.18 12.31
N ALA A 20 7.26 9.54 12.26
CA ALA A 20 7.42 8.12 12.54
C ALA A 20 7.04 7.76 13.98
N GLU A 21 7.34 8.64 14.94
CA GLU A 21 6.99 8.47 16.35
C GLU A 21 5.50 8.75 16.65
N SER A 22 4.79 9.40 15.72
CA SER A 22 3.41 9.80 15.92
C SER A 22 2.44 8.61 16.02
N ARG A 23 1.39 8.77 16.85
CA ARG A 23 0.29 7.78 16.99
C ARG A 23 -0.36 7.36 15.66
N PRO A 24 -0.67 8.26 14.70
CA PRO A 24 -1.24 7.83 13.43
C PRO A 24 -0.28 6.94 12.64
N MET A 25 1.03 7.23 12.66
CA MET A 25 2.01 6.41 11.96
C MET A 25 2.18 5.04 12.60
N ARG A 26 2.13 4.97 13.94
CA ARG A 26 2.10 3.69 14.67
C ARG A 26 0.89 2.83 14.32
N ARG A 27 -0.30 3.43 14.23
CA ARG A 27 -1.52 2.72 13.80
C ARG A 27 -1.43 2.26 12.34
N ALA A 28 -0.89 3.10 11.45
CA ALA A 28 -0.68 2.72 10.06
C ALA A 28 0.29 1.54 9.94
N ALA A 29 1.40 1.55 10.70
CA ALA A 29 2.33 0.42 10.75
C ALA A 29 1.66 -0.85 11.28
N GLN A 30 0.90 -0.77 12.38
CA GLN A 30 0.14 -1.90 12.92
C GLN A 30 -0.87 -2.45 11.91
N PHE A 31 -1.55 -1.57 11.17
CA PHE A 31 -2.50 -1.96 10.12
C PHE A 31 -1.80 -2.64 8.94
N VAL A 32 -0.67 -2.10 8.47
CA VAL A 32 0.14 -2.71 7.39
C VAL A 32 0.67 -4.06 7.83
N VAL A 33 1.19 -4.19 9.06
CA VAL A 33 1.66 -5.47 9.61
C VAL A 33 0.51 -6.46 9.72
N TYR A 34 -0.67 -6.02 10.18
CA TYR A 34 -1.86 -6.86 10.25
C TYR A 34 -2.27 -7.37 8.86
N LEU A 35 -2.34 -6.48 7.87
CA LEU A 35 -2.64 -6.82 6.49
C LEU A 35 -1.56 -7.71 5.87
N TRP A 36 -0.29 -7.48 6.20
CA TRP A 36 0.81 -8.29 5.70
C TRP A 36 0.83 -9.68 6.33
N LEU A 37 0.55 -9.79 7.63
CA LEU A 37 0.48 -11.07 8.33
C LEU A 37 -0.74 -11.88 7.85
N ARG A 38 -1.89 -11.22 7.70
CA ARG A 38 -3.11 -11.82 7.12
C ARG A 38 -2.99 -12.04 5.60
N GLY A 39 -2.13 -11.28 4.94
CA GLY A 39 -1.81 -11.39 3.52
C GLY A 39 -0.67 -12.37 3.23
N LYS A 40 0.13 -12.77 4.22
CA LYS A 40 1.11 -13.85 4.09
C LYS A 40 0.46 -15.22 3.94
N SER A 41 -0.79 -15.36 4.36
CA SER A 41 -1.66 -16.48 3.97
C SER A 41 -2.24 -16.33 2.56
N LEU A 42 -2.05 -15.20 1.88
CA LEU A 42 -2.38 -15.04 0.45
C LEU A 42 -1.14 -15.43 -0.39
N PRO A 43 -1.29 -16.33 -1.38
CA PRO A 43 -0.22 -16.68 -2.28
C PRO A 43 0.22 -15.43 -3.09
N GLY A 44 1.47 -14.99 -2.91
CA GLY A 44 2.07 -13.87 -3.67
C GLY A 44 2.78 -12.78 -2.85
N VAL A 45 2.56 -12.70 -1.54
CA VAL A 45 3.17 -11.67 -0.66
C VAL A 45 4.57 -12.08 -0.16
N GLN A 46 4.97 -13.34 -0.36
CA GLN A 46 6.17 -13.93 0.25
C GLN A 46 7.51 -13.49 -0.32
N GLN A 47 7.54 -12.75 -1.44
CA GLN A 47 8.79 -12.51 -2.16
C GLN A 47 9.00 -11.02 -2.52
N MET A 48 8.89 -10.15 -1.52
CA MET A 48 9.44 -8.79 -1.64
C MET A 48 10.97 -8.92 -1.67
N SER A 49 11.55 -8.70 -2.84
CA SER A 49 12.99 -8.72 -3.05
C SER A 49 13.64 -7.55 -2.30
N SER A 50 14.79 -7.79 -1.66
CA SER A 50 15.54 -6.76 -0.92
C SER A 50 16.14 -5.67 -1.81
N ASP A 51 16.08 -5.84 -3.14
CA ASP A 51 16.57 -4.90 -4.13
C ASP A 51 15.51 -3.82 -4.45
N PRO A 52 15.80 -2.52 -4.21
CA PRO A 52 14.85 -1.42 -4.41
C PRO A 52 14.24 -1.35 -5.82
N GLN A 53 14.99 -1.71 -6.86
CA GLN A 53 14.48 -1.64 -8.24
C GLN A 53 13.50 -2.78 -8.54
N GLN A 54 13.80 -3.97 -8.06
CA GLN A 54 12.93 -5.13 -8.24
C GLN A 54 11.64 -4.96 -7.42
N PHE A 55 11.76 -4.44 -6.20
CA PHE A 55 10.62 -4.11 -5.37
C PHE A 55 9.68 -3.10 -6.04
N ALA A 56 10.21 -2.03 -6.63
CA ALA A 56 9.40 -1.04 -7.35
C ALA A 56 8.66 -1.67 -8.55
N THR A 57 9.31 -2.59 -9.26
CA THR A 57 8.73 -3.30 -10.41
C THR A 57 7.63 -4.26 -9.98
N GLN A 58 7.86 -5.01 -8.90
CA GLN A 58 6.87 -5.91 -8.29
C GLN A 58 5.67 -5.16 -7.71
N LEU A 59 5.90 -4.04 -7.01
CA LEU A 59 4.82 -3.17 -6.53
C LEU A 59 3.97 -2.64 -7.67
N ARG A 60 4.59 -2.24 -8.78
CA ARG A 60 3.87 -1.72 -9.94
C ARG A 60 2.98 -2.78 -10.59
N SER A 61 3.47 -4.01 -10.72
CA SER A 61 2.68 -5.11 -11.29
C SER A 61 1.56 -5.56 -10.35
N PHE A 62 1.82 -5.61 -9.04
CA PHE A 62 0.81 -5.86 -8.01
C PHE A 62 -0.29 -4.78 -8.03
N ALA A 63 0.10 -3.50 -8.03
CA ALA A 63 -0.84 -2.39 -8.04
C ALA A 63 -1.75 -2.41 -9.28
N ARG A 64 -1.21 -2.76 -10.46
CA ARG A 64 -2.02 -2.92 -11.68
C ARG A 64 -3.07 -4.02 -11.52
N ARG A 65 -2.66 -5.21 -11.08
CA ARG A 65 -3.57 -6.35 -10.88
C ARG A 65 -4.65 -6.02 -9.85
N TYR A 66 -4.26 -5.43 -8.72
CA TYR A 66 -5.19 -5.05 -7.66
C TYR A 66 -6.21 -4.01 -8.12
N VAL A 67 -5.79 -3.01 -8.90
CA VAL A 67 -6.71 -2.00 -9.47
C VAL A 67 -7.67 -2.64 -10.46
N GLU A 68 -7.21 -3.58 -11.30
CA GLU A 68 -8.08 -4.31 -12.24
C GLU A 68 -9.10 -5.20 -11.50
N GLU A 69 -8.66 -5.94 -10.48
CA GLU A 69 -9.54 -6.77 -9.65
C GLU A 69 -10.57 -5.94 -8.88
N LEU A 70 -10.14 -4.83 -8.27
CA LEU A 70 -11.07 -3.91 -7.59
C LEU A 70 -12.07 -3.30 -8.55
N LYS A 71 -11.64 -2.91 -9.76
CA LYS A 71 -12.55 -2.34 -10.76
C LYS A 71 -13.63 -3.35 -11.15
N LYS A 72 -13.23 -4.61 -11.40
CA LYS A 72 -14.17 -5.71 -11.69
C LYS A 72 -15.11 -5.97 -10.52
N GLY A 73 -14.59 -6.08 -9.30
CA GLY A 73 -15.42 -6.30 -8.11
C GLY A 73 -16.40 -5.15 -7.82
N ILE A 74 -16.00 -3.90 -8.08
CA ILE A 74 -16.90 -2.73 -7.95
C ILE A 74 -17.97 -2.74 -9.05
N GLU A 75 -17.62 -3.10 -10.29
CA GLU A 75 -18.59 -3.24 -11.39
C GLU A 75 -19.60 -4.36 -11.12
N GLU A 76 -19.14 -5.51 -10.61
CA GLU A 76 -19.99 -6.64 -10.19
C GLU A 76 -20.92 -6.24 -9.03
N ALA A 77 -20.38 -5.63 -7.97
CA ALA A 77 -21.17 -5.15 -6.84
C ALA A 77 -22.22 -4.11 -7.26
N LYS A 78 -21.87 -3.24 -8.23
CA LYS A 78 -22.81 -2.26 -8.79
C LYS A 78 -23.92 -2.90 -9.62
N GLN A 79 -23.65 -4.03 -10.27
CA GLN A 79 -24.66 -4.80 -10.99
C GLN A 79 -25.57 -5.57 -10.03
N GLU A 80 -25.03 -6.14 -8.95
CA GLU A 80 -25.84 -6.79 -7.90
C GLU A 80 -26.77 -5.80 -7.20
N LEU A 81 -26.27 -4.60 -6.88
CA LEU A 81 -27.08 -3.51 -6.31
C LEU A 81 -28.14 -2.96 -7.27
N LYS A 82 -27.98 -3.12 -8.59
CA LYS A 82 -28.99 -2.75 -9.59
C LYS A 82 -30.05 -3.85 -9.82
N LYS A 83 -29.76 -5.09 -9.43
CA LYS A 83 -30.66 -6.24 -9.57
C LYS A 83 -31.52 -6.48 -8.32
N LYS A 84 -31.16 -5.87 -7.19
CA LYS A 84 -32.01 -5.74 -5.98
C LYS A 84 -32.81 -4.45 -6.05
#